data_AF-A0A068QRH3-F1
#
_entry.id   AF-A0A068QRH3-F1
#
_cell.length_a   1.000
_cell.length_b   1.000
_cell.length_c   1.000
_cell.angle_alpha   90.00
_cell.angle_beta   90.00
_cell.angle_gamma   90.00
#
_symmetry.space_group_name_H-M   'P 1'
#
loop_
_entity.id
_entity.type
_entity.pdbx_description
1 polymer ?
#
loop_
_entity_poly.entity_id
_entity_poly.type
_entity_poly.pdbx_seq_one_letter_code
_entity_poly.pdbx_strand_id
1 'polypeptide(L)'
;MAINQIAKIGLSSLQVIYYFENLFNLDKYFYDHHFGGTAHPAQSIPEGLSEFYFEFDESLGDPNIGGDGVAQIGLLTNKIHWACG
;
A
#
# COMPACT_ATOMS: atom_id res chain seq x y z
N MET A 1 6.05 13.70 -2.62
CA MET A 1 7.09 14.65 -2.15
C MET A 1 7.82 14.13 -0.90
N ALA A 2 7.15 13.45 0.04
CA ALA A 2 7.75 12.87 1.25
C ALA A 2 8.71 11.67 0.99
N ILE A 3 8.43 10.81 0.00
CA ILE A 3 9.28 9.62 -0.29
C ILE A 3 10.72 10.00 -0.70
N ASN A 4 10.89 11.11 -1.42
CA ASN A 4 12.19 11.65 -1.83
C ASN A 4 12.97 12.29 -0.66
N GLN A 5 12.32 12.54 0.48
CA GLN A 5 13.01 13.04 1.69
C GLN A 5 13.56 11.89 2.54
N ILE A 6 12.89 10.72 2.58
CA ILE A 6 13.37 9.53 3.31
C ILE A 6 14.62 8.93 2.66
N ALA A 7 14.72 8.96 1.33
CA ALA A 7 15.91 8.53 0.60
C ALA A 7 17.15 9.41 0.83
N LYS A 8 16.99 10.63 1.36
CA LYS A 8 18.10 11.58 1.59
C LYS A 8 18.80 11.42 2.95
N ILE A 9 18.29 10.56 3.83
CA ILE A 9 18.72 10.48 5.24
C ILE A 9 19.79 9.40 5.48
N GLY A 10 20.27 8.71 4.43
CA GLY A 10 21.32 7.68 4.58
C GLY A 10 20.85 6.44 5.36
N LEU A 11 19.54 6.22 5.47
CA LEU A 11 18.97 5.03 6.09
C LEU A 11 19.20 3.82 5.17
N SER A 12 19.53 2.67 5.77
CA SER A 12 19.54 1.41 5.06
C SER A 12 18.13 0.99 4.65
N SER A 13 18.01 0.16 3.62
CA SER A 13 16.70 -0.38 3.20
C SER A 13 15.94 -1.04 4.36
N LEU A 14 16.65 -1.71 5.28
CA LEU A 14 16.07 -2.33 6.46
C LEU A 14 15.49 -1.29 7.44
N GLN A 15 16.18 -0.17 7.63
CA GLN A 15 15.71 0.92 8.49
C GLN A 15 14.50 1.64 7.90
N VAL A 16 14.47 1.76 6.56
CA VAL A 16 13.31 2.33 5.84
C VAL A 16 12.10 1.42 6.00
N ILE A 17 12.27 0.10 5.79
CA ILE A 17 11.22 -0.91 5.99
C ILE A 17 10.70 -0.83 7.43
N TYR A 18 11.59 -0.89 8.42
CA TYR A 18 11.21 -0.83 9.84
C TYR A 18 10.49 0.47 10.21
N TYR A 19 10.94 1.61 9.68
CA TYR A 19 10.29 2.89 9.92
C TYR A 19 8.87 2.90 9.35
N PHE A 20 8.66 2.36 8.15
CA PHE A 20 7.34 2.26 7.55
C PHE A 20 6.44 1.27 8.29
N GLU A 21 6.96 0.11 8.70
CA GLU A 21 6.24 -0.86 9.52
C GLU A 21 5.76 -0.26 10.84
N ASN A 22 6.61 0.53 11.52
CA ASN A 22 6.24 1.20 12.77
C ASN A 22 5.32 2.40 12.56
N LEU A 23 5.57 3.23 11.54
CA LEU A 23 4.76 4.40 11.24
C LEU A 23 3.31 3.99 10.91
N PHE A 24 3.15 2.89 10.19
CA PHE A 24 1.84 2.39 9.77
C PHE A 24 1.31 1.24 10.65
N ASN A 25 2.04 0.84 11.71
CA ASN A 25 1.67 -0.29 12.56
C ASN A 25 1.33 -1.55 11.73
N LEU A 26 2.14 -1.88 10.72
CA LEU A 26 1.80 -2.91 9.72
C LEU A 26 1.60 -4.31 10.31
N ASP A 27 2.15 -4.60 11.50
CA ASP A 27 1.84 -5.83 12.25
C ASP A 27 0.34 -5.98 12.55
N LYS A 28 -0.40 -4.86 12.65
CA LYS A 28 -1.85 -4.84 12.84
C LYS A 28 -2.63 -5.06 11.53
N TYR A 29 -2.00 -4.84 10.38
CA TYR A 29 -2.68 -4.73 9.09
C TYR A 29 -2.23 -5.76 8.06
N PHE A 30 -1.58 -6.86 8.48
CA PHE A 30 -1.12 -7.94 7.60
C PHE A 30 -2.17 -8.46 6.61
N TYR A 31 -3.46 -8.25 6.88
CA TYR A 31 -4.55 -8.59 5.99
C TYR A 31 -5.07 -7.39 5.19
N ASP A 32 -5.45 -6.30 5.88
CA ASP A 32 -6.18 -5.19 5.24
C ASP A 32 -5.26 -4.16 4.55
N HIS A 33 -4.00 -4.01 5.03
CA HIS A 33 -3.02 -3.10 4.45
C HIS A 33 -1.62 -3.70 4.39
N HIS A 34 -1.12 -3.96 3.19
CA HIS A 34 0.14 -4.68 3.04
C HIS A 34 0.95 -4.27 1.81
N PHE A 35 2.26 -4.47 1.91
CA PHE A 35 3.18 -4.34 0.78
C PHE A 35 3.37 -5.69 0.08
N GLY A 36 3.02 -5.78 -1.20
CA GLY A 36 3.16 -6.99 -2.01
C GLY A 36 2.37 -8.19 -1.46
N GLY A 37 2.71 -9.41 -1.86
CA GLY A 37 1.99 -10.61 -1.42
C GLY A 37 0.75 -10.92 -2.28
N THR A 38 -0.20 -11.66 -1.72
CA THR A 38 -1.46 -12.01 -2.41
C THR A 38 -2.39 -10.79 -2.42
N ALA A 39 -2.78 -10.33 -3.60
CA ALA A 39 -3.70 -9.21 -3.74
C ALA A 39 -5.14 -9.64 -3.41
N HIS A 40 -5.89 -8.76 -2.74
CA HIS A 40 -7.30 -8.92 -2.40
C HIS A 40 -8.14 -7.79 -3.03
N PRO A 41 -8.20 -7.67 -4.37
CA PRO A 41 -9.03 -6.66 -5.00
C PRO A 41 -10.51 -6.90 -4.70
N ALA A 42 -11.29 -5.84 -4.48
CA ALA A 42 -12.75 -5.93 -4.32
C ALA A 42 -13.44 -6.51 -5.58
N GLN A 43 -12.83 -6.33 -6.75
CA GLN A 43 -13.33 -6.82 -8.04
C GLN A 43 -12.23 -7.62 -8.77
N SER A 44 -11.91 -7.25 -10.01
CA SER A 44 -10.82 -7.89 -10.76
C SER A 44 -9.45 -7.36 -10.36
N ILE A 45 -8.42 -8.22 -10.44
CA ILE A 45 -7.02 -7.80 -10.37
C ILE A 45 -6.78 -6.69 -11.41
N PRO A 46 -6.25 -5.52 -11.01
CA PRO A 46 -6.01 -4.42 -11.93
C PRO A 46 -4.98 -4.78 -13.00
N GLU A 47 -5.24 -4.38 -14.24
CA GLU A 47 -4.30 -4.60 -15.35
C GLU A 47 -2.98 -3.86 -15.10
N GLY A 48 -1.87 -4.59 -15.19
CA GLY A 48 -0.53 -4.04 -15.02
C GLY A 48 -0.12 -3.81 -13.56
N LEU A 49 -0.86 -4.37 -12.58
CA LEU A 49 -0.39 -4.42 -11.20
C LEU A 49 0.83 -5.38 -11.12
N SER A 50 1.98 -4.83 -10.75
CA SER A 50 3.20 -5.62 -10.46
C SER A 50 3.13 -6.25 -9.07
N GLU A 51 4.01 -7.20 -8.78
CA GLU A 51 4.21 -7.78 -7.44
C GLU A 51 4.66 -6.76 -6.38
N PHE A 52 5.15 -5.59 -6.80
CA PHE A 52 5.53 -4.47 -5.93
C PHE A 52 4.39 -3.43 -5.86
N TYR A 53 3.53 -3.56 -4.87
CA TYR A 53 2.42 -2.66 -4.61
C TYR A 53 2.18 -2.47 -3.11
N PHE A 54 1.42 -1.44 -2.76
CA PHE A 54 0.80 -1.30 -1.44
C PHE A 54 -0.71 -1.41 -1.62
N GLU A 55 -1.37 -2.33 -0.90
CA GLU A 55 -2.82 -2.48 -0.88
C GLU A 55 -3.38 -1.93 0.43
N PHE A 56 -4.56 -1.31 0.38
CA PHE A 56 -5.27 -0.79 1.55
C PHE A 56 -6.78 -0.67 1.32
N ASP A 57 -7.56 -0.71 2.39
CA ASP A 57 -9.01 -0.54 2.41
C ASP A 57 -9.45 0.69 3.24
N GLU A 58 -10.75 0.83 3.51
CA GLU A 58 -11.30 1.96 4.27
C GLU A 58 -10.69 2.11 5.69
N SER A 59 -10.17 1.03 6.26
CA SER A 59 -9.61 1.07 7.61
C SER A 59 -8.29 1.86 7.71
N LEU A 60 -7.71 2.28 6.57
CA LEU A 60 -6.57 3.20 6.49
C LEU A 60 -6.99 4.68 6.64
N GLY A 61 -7.99 4.94 7.46
CA GLY A 61 -8.46 6.29 7.77
C GLY A 61 -9.51 6.83 6.80
N ASP A 62 -10.49 6.00 6.43
CA ASP A 62 -11.68 6.33 5.66
C ASP A 62 -11.39 7.10 4.33
N PRO A 63 -10.54 6.56 3.44
CA PRO A 63 -10.25 7.13 2.12
C PRO A 63 -11.46 7.30 1.19
N ASN A 64 -12.63 6.75 1.52
CA ASN A 64 -13.87 6.83 0.73
C ASN A 64 -13.71 6.14 -0.63
N ILE A 65 -13.34 4.85 -0.57
CA ILE A 65 -13.18 3.93 -1.69
C ILE A 65 -14.42 3.06 -1.95
N GLY A 66 -15.55 3.45 -1.38
CA GLY A 66 -16.88 2.98 -1.77
C GLY A 66 -17.43 1.90 -0.88
N GLY A 67 -17.23 1.98 0.43
CA GLY A 67 -17.69 0.96 1.37
C GLY A 67 -16.60 -0.09 1.55
N ASP A 68 -16.86 -1.36 1.28
CA ASP A 68 -15.83 -2.41 1.44
C ASP A 68 -14.82 -2.43 0.27
N GLY A 69 -14.47 -1.24 -0.26
CA GLY A 69 -13.57 -1.05 -1.39
C GLY A 69 -12.10 -1.17 -1.02
N VAL A 70 -11.28 -1.45 -2.03
CA VAL A 70 -9.83 -1.68 -1.89
C VAL A 70 -9.08 -0.90 -2.95
N ALA A 71 -7.93 -0.34 -2.58
CA ALA A 71 -7.03 0.37 -3.47
C ALA A 71 -5.62 -0.23 -3.46
N GLN A 72 -4.95 -0.20 -4.61
CA GLN A 72 -3.56 -0.63 -4.78
C GLN A 72 -2.72 0.50 -5.39
N ILE A 73 -1.60 0.84 -4.75
CA ILE A 73 -0.58 1.75 -5.27
C ILE A 73 0.56 0.92 -5.85
N GLY A 74 0.67 0.90 -7.17
CA GLY A 74 1.78 0.24 -7.86
C GLY A 74 3.08 1.02 -7.67
N LEU A 75 4.06 0.41 -7.00
CA LEU A 75 5.33 1.06 -6.64
C LEU A 75 6.30 1.17 -7.83
N LEU A 76 6.19 0.27 -8.82
CA LEU A 76 6.96 0.36 -10.07
C LEU A 76 6.25 1.21 -11.12
N THR A 77 4.92 1.13 -11.16
CA THR A 77 4.12 1.74 -12.22
C THR A 77 3.70 3.18 -11.89
N ASN A 78 3.78 3.59 -10.62
CA ASN A 78 3.26 4.86 -10.11
C ASN A 78 1.78 5.07 -10.45
N LYS A 79 1.01 3.99 -10.47
CA LYS A 79 -0.44 4.01 -10.70
C LYS A 79 -1.19 3.69 -9.42
N ILE A 80 -2.35 4.32 -9.25
CA ILE A 80 -3.31 3.96 -8.22
C ILE A 80 -4.47 3.26 -8.92
N HIS A 81 -4.80 2.08 -8.43
CA HIS A 81 -5.97 1.29 -8.80
C HIS A 81 -6.92 1.27 -7.62
N TRP A 82 -8.23 1.23 -7.87
CA TRP A 82 -9.24 1.05 -6.83
C TRP A 82 -10.50 0.42 -7.42
N ALA A 83 -11.26 -0.24 -6.57
CA ALA A 83 -12.61 -0.70 -6.87
C ALA A 83 -13.46 -0.63 -5.61
N CYS A 84 -14.75 -0.31 -5.77
CA CYS A 84 -15.72 -0.35 -4.68
C CYS A 84 -16.20 -1.79 -4.42
N GLY A 85 -16.62 -2.03 -3.18
CA GLY A 85 -17.23 -3.29 -2.71
C GLY A 85 -18.75 -3.23 -2.69
#